data_AF-A0A8R1WI98-F1
#
_entry.id   AF-A0A8R1WI98-F1
#
_cell.length_a   1.000
_cell.length_b   1.000
_cell.length_c   1.000
_cell.angle_alpha   90.00
_cell.angle_beta   90.00
_cell.angle_gamma   90.00
#
_symmetry.space_group_name_H-M   'P 1'
#
loop_
_entity.id
_entity.type
_entity.pdbx_description
1 polymer ?
#
loop_
_entity_poly.entity_id
_entity_poly.type
_entity_poly.pdbx_seq_one_letter_code
_entity_poly.pdbx_strand_id
1 'polypeptide(L)'
;MSFNYVQVYYGPCNSFHTTVHKPQKLKGLRDRLQKLGFRVDLVPVEYINYCVLEMCGHEIFRCNIQNLLFNMPHTTDPVCNRAVQAVVESSAKFKRARSYLWFWRLIQEQIFLRNEYTPRDHWPFEYEAKNFAGCLDCVNCCGIDTETI
;
A
#
# COMPACT_ATOMS: atom_id res chain seq x y z
N MET A 1 4.17 -1.41 -2.35
CA MET A 1 3.75 -1.37 -0.92
C MET A 1 3.65 -2.78 -0.39
N SER A 2 4.09 -3.05 0.84
CA SER A 2 4.05 -4.39 1.44
C SER A 2 2.73 -4.63 2.18
N PHE A 3 2.18 -5.85 2.10
CA PHE A 3 0.93 -6.25 2.81
C PHE A 3 1.11 -6.45 4.32
N ASN A 4 2.33 -6.28 4.80
CA ASN A 4 2.68 -6.35 6.22
C ASN A 4 2.96 -4.95 6.79
N TYR A 5 2.62 -3.89 6.06
CA TYR A 5 2.80 -2.51 6.49
C TYR A 5 1.46 -1.90 6.88
N VAL A 6 1.42 -1.32 8.08
CA VAL A 6 0.22 -0.71 8.67
C VAL A 6 0.57 0.71 9.11
N GLN A 7 -0.22 1.68 8.67
CA GLN A 7 -0.15 3.06 9.14
C GLN A 7 -1.28 3.30 10.12
N VAL A 8 -0.95 3.83 11.28
CA VAL A 8 -1.93 4.17 12.31
C VAL A 8 -1.95 5.67 12.46
N TYR A 9 -3.02 6.28 11.97
CA TYR A 9 -3.29 7.70 12.14
C TYR A 9 -3.96 7.92 13.47
N TYR A 10 -3.42 8.81 14.29
CA TYR A 10 -3.96 9.05 15.62
C TYR A 10 -4.01 10.52 16.00
N GLY A 11 -5.17 10.88 16.55
CA GLY A 11 -5.56 12.20 16.99
C GLY A 11 -5.07 12.57 18.38
N PRO A 12 -5.07 13.87 18.74
CA PRO A 12 -5.01 14.27 20.13
C PRO A 12 -6.25 13.74 20.88
N CYS A 13 -6.04 13.22 22.09
CA CYS A 13 -7.10 12.70 22.93
C CYS A 13 -7.45 13.72 24.01
N ASN A 14 -8.71 14.14 24.11
CA ASN A 14 -9.16 14.96 25.23
C ASN A 14 -9.32 14.09 26.48
N SER A 15 -8.25 13.94 27.25
CA SER A 15 -8.23 13.15 28.49
C SER A 15 -7.44 13.93 29.54
N PHE A 16 -7.98 14.04 30.76
CA PHE A 16 -7.40 14.87 31.84
C PHE A 16 -7.26 16.35 31.45
N HIS A 17 -8.32 16.95 30.87
CA HIS A 17 -8.40 18.37 30.51
C HIS A 17 -7.26 18.88 29.59
N THR A 18 -6.56 17.97 28.91
CA THR A 18 -5.45 18.27 28.00
C THR A 18 -5.71 17.61 26.64
N THR A 19 -5.59 18.38 25.56
CA THR A 19 -5.70 17.91 24.18
C THR A 19 -4.31 17.71 23.59
N VAL A 20 -3.73 16.56 23.88
CA VAL A 20 -2.35 16.21 23.44
C VAL A 20 -2.36 14.83 22.79
N HIS A 21 -1.43 14.62 21.85
CA HIS A 21 -1.15 13.31 21.27
C HIS A 21 -0.59 12.36 22.34
N LYS A 22 -1.28 11.23 22.56
CA LYS A 22 -0.91 10.23 23.57
C LYS A 22 -0.62 8.88 22.91
N PRO A 23 0.59 8.67 22.35
CA PRO A 23 0.96 7.42 21.69
C PRO A 23 0.96 6.21 22.65
N GLN A 24 0.99 6.44 23.97
CA GLN A 24 0.96 5.39 25.00
C GLN A 24 -0.32 4.55 24.93
N LYS A 25 -1.44 5.09 24.45
CA LYS A 25 -2.68 4.34 24.22
C LYS A 25 -2.56 3.30 23.11
N LEU A 26 -1.67 3.53 22.14
CA LEU A 26 -1.47 2.65 20.99
C LEU A 26 -0.34 1.64 21.18
N LYS A 27 0.31 1.65 22.36
CA LYS A 27 1.42 0.74 22.68
C LYS A 27 0.99 -0.73 22.58
N GLY A 28 -0.14 -1.10 23.20
CA GLY A 28 -0.64 -2.48 23.17
C GLY A 28 -0.94 -2.99 21.76
N LEU A 29 -1.47 -2.12 20.90
CA LEU A 29 -1.75 -2.41 19.50
C LEU A 29 -0.46 -2.60 18.70
N ARG A 30 0.48 -1.65 18.83
CA ARG A 30 1.78 -1.69 18.16
C ARG A 30 2.56 -2.95 18.56
N ASP A 31 2.67 -3.25 19.85
CA ASP A 31 3.42 -4.39 20.36
C ASP A 31 2.85 -5.71 19.82
N ARG A 32 1.51 -5.84 19.75
CA ARG A 32 0.86 -7.05 19.24
C ARG A 32 1.08 -7.21 17.74
N LEU A 33 0.91 -6.15 16.96
CA LEU A 33 1.10 -6.19 15.51
C LEU A 33 2.57 -6.47 15.13
N GLN A 34 3.53 -5.89 15.86
CA GLN A 34 4.95 -6.18 15.66
C GLN A 34 5.29 -7.64 15.96
N LYS A 35 4.73 -8.21 17.03
CA LYS A 35 4.88 -9.66 17.32
C LYS A 35 4.30 -10.57 16.24
N LEU A 36 3.29 -10.11 15.51
CA LEU A 36 2.71 -10.83 14.38
C LEU A 36 3.51 -10.64 13.07
N GLY A 37 4.58 -9.83 13.09
CA GLY A 37 5.43 -9.57 11.92
C GLY A 37 4.98 -8.41 11.05
N PHE A 38 4.04 -7.57 11.52
CA PHE A 38 3.67 -6.34 10.83
C PHE A 38 4.61 -5.19 11.21
N ARG A 39 4.99 -4.38 10.22
CA ARG A 39 5.64 -3.09 10.42
C ARG A 39 4.56 -2.04 10.65
N VAL A 40 4.61 -1.36 11.79
CA VAL A 40 3.61 -0.38 12.21
C VAL A 40 4.26 0.99 12.35
N ASP A 41 3.74 1.96 11.63
CA ASP A 41 4.15 3.36 11.73
C ASP A 41 3.00 4.17 12.34
N LEU A 42 3.32 5.02 13.31
CA LEU A 42 2.36 5.90 13.99
C LEU A 42 2.44 7.30 13.39
N VAL A 43 1.35 7.79 12.82
CA VAL A 43 1.26 9.12 12.18
C VAL A 43 0.32 10.01 13.00
N PRO A 44 0.81 11.08 13.64
CA PRO A 44 -0.06 12.01 14.37
C PRO A 44 -0.91 12.84 13.39
N VAL A 45 -2.17 13.08 13.72
CA VAL A 45 -3.12 13.89 12.92
C VAL A 45 -3.90 14.83 13.83
N GLU A 46 -4.22 16.05 13.39
CA GLU A 46 -4.84 17.08 14.24
C GLU A 46 -6.32 16.83 14.61
N TYR A 47 -6.95 15.77 14.09
CA TYR A 47 -8.35 15.44 14.38
C TYR A 47 -8.53 14.89 15.80
N ILE A 48 -9.35 15.58 16.60
CA ILE A 48 -9.62 15.18 17.99
C ILE A 48 -10.26 13.80 18.05
N ASN A 49 -9.78 12.96 18.96
CA ASN A 49 -10.32 11.65 19.26
C ASN A 49 -10.34 10.67 18.06
N TYR A 50 -9.54 10.94 17.04
CA TYR A 50 -9.49 10.15 15.82
C TYR A 50 -8.47 9.01 15.93
N CYS A 51 -8.82 7.82 15.46
CA CYS A 51 -7.87 6.73 15.26
C CYS A 51 -8.30 5.90 14.05
N VAL A 52 -7.42 5.80 13.06
CA VAL A 52 -7.64 5.00 11.86
C VAL A 52 -6.42 4.15 11.55
N LEU A 53 -6.66 2.88 11.23
CA LEU A 53 -5.65 1.99 10.68
C LEU A 53 -5.83 1.88 9.17
N GLU A 54 -4.74 2.12 8.46
CA GLU A 54 -4.65 2.01 7.01
C GLU A 54 -3.64 0.91 6.63
N MET A 55 -3.99 0.12 5.63
CA MET A 55 -3.04 -0.74 4.93
C MET A 55 -3.23 -0.59 3.43
N CYS A 56 -2.12 -0.49 2.70
CA CYS A 56 -2.12 -0.42 1.23
C CYS A 56 -3.07 0.66 0.66
N GLY A 57 -3.15 1.85 1.26
CA GLY A 57 -4.05 2.90 0.78
C GLY A 57 -5.50 2.79 1.25
N HIS A 58 -5.85 1.77 2.04
CA HIS A 58 -7.23 1.47 2.41
C HIS A 58 -7.42 1.50 3.92
N GLU A 59 -8.46 2.20 4.37
CA GLU A 59 -8.94 2.20 5.75
C GLU A 59 -9.51 0.83 6.12
N ILE A 60 -8.93 0.20 7.14
CA ILE A 60 -9.36 -1.12 7.64
C ILE A 60 -10.22 -0.99 8.88
N PHE A 61 -9.85 -0.06 9.76
CA PHE A 61 -10.50 0.06 11.04
C PHE A 61 -10.47 1.50 11.52
N ARG A 62 -11.61 1.94 12.03
CA ARG A 62 -11.82 3.24 12.63
C ARG A 62 -12.33 3.10 14.03
N CYS A 63 -11.76 3.87 14.95
CA CYS A 63 -12.30 3.99 16.29
C CYS A 63 -12.06 5.38 16.88
N ASN A 64 -12.81 5.67 17.95
CA ASN A 64 -12.48 6.79 18.81
C ASN A 64 -11.31 6.38 19.74
N ILE A 65 -10.24 7.17 19.78
CA ILE A 65 -9.04 6.89 20.58
C ILE A 65 -9.33 6.85 22.10
N GLN A 66 -10.43 7.44 22.55
CA GLN A 66 -10.87 7.38 23.95
C GLN A 66 -11.26 5.96 24.36
N ASN A 67 -11.77 5.16 23.42
CA ASN A 67 -12.21 3.79 23.66
C ASN A 67 -11.02 2.83 23.89
N LEU A 68 -9.80 3.23 23.51
CA LEU A 68 -8.59 2.48 23.81
C LEU A 68 -8.14 2.72 25.24
N LEU A 69 -7.85 1.64 25.94
CA LEU A 69 -7.39 1.67 27.33
C LEU A 69 -5.94 2.15 27.39
N PHE A 70 -5.63 2.97 28.39
CA PHE A 70 -4.29 3.54 28.53
C PHE A 70 -3.30 2.50 29.05
N ASN A 71 -2.21 2.28 28.30
CA ASN A 71 -1.10 1.40 28.68
C ASN A 71 -1.51 -0.05 29.04
N MET A 72 -2.60 -0.54 28.45
CA MET A 72 -3.08 -1.91 28.66
C MET A 72 -2.61 -2.85 27.54
N PRO A 73 -2.38 -4.14 27.83
CA PRO A 73 -2.08 -5.13 26.82
C PRO A 73 -3.32 -5.43 25.95
N HIS A 74 -3.10 -5.88 24.71
CA HIS A 74 -4.17 -6.17 23.75
C HIS A 74 -5.20 -7.21 24.23
N THR A 75 -4.83 -8.09 25.16
CA THR A 75 -5.69 -9.15 25.69
C THR A 75 -6.84 -8.60 26.53
N THR A 76 -6.61 -7.47 27.21
CA THR A 76 -7.56 -6.87 28.13
C THR A 76 -8.39 -5.79 27.47
N ASP A 77 -7.87 -5.16 26.41
CA ASP A 77 -8.58 -4.13 25.65
C ASP A 77 -9.37 -4.76 24.46
N PRO A 78 -10.72 -4.79 24.53
CA PRO A 78 -11.54 -5.38 23.47
C PRO A 78 -11.52 -4.58 22.17
N VAL A 79 -11.28 -3.26 22.22
CA VAL A 79 -11.18 -2.41 21.03
C VAL A 79 -9.85 -2.67 20.34
N CYS A 80 -8.76 -2.77 21.12
CA CYS A 80 -7.45 -3.15 20.60
C CYS A 80 -7.49 -4.54 19.96
N ASN A 81 -8.16 -5.51 20.58
CA ASN A 81 -8.26 -6.86 20.03
C ASN A 81 -9.02 -6.88 18.69
N ARG A 82 -10.15 -6.18 18.61
CA ARG A 82 -10.90 -6.01 17.35
C ARG A 82 -10.08 -5.35 16.25
N ALA A 83 -9.29 -4.32 16.59
CA ALA A 83 -8.42 -3.65 15.63
C ALA A 83 -7.33 -4.60 15.08
N VAL A 84 -6.70 -5.40 15.96
CA VAL A 84 -5.71 -6.41 15.55
C VAL A 84 -6.34 -7.47 14.66
N GLN A 85 -7.52 -7.97 15.02
CA GLN A 85 -8.25 -8.95 14.22
C GLN A 85 -8.59 -8.39 12.83
N ALA A 86 -9.08 -7.14 12.76
CA ALA A 86 -9.38 -6.47 11.49
C ALA A 86 -8.15 -6.38 10.59
N VAL A 87 -6.97 -6.08 11.15
CA VAL A 87 -5.69 -6.06 10.40
C VAL A 87 -5.33 -7.45 9.87
N VAL A 88 -5.45 -8.50 10.69
CA VAL A 88 -5.14 -9.88 10.28
C VAL A 88 -6.08 -10.35 9.17
N GLU A 89 -7.38 -10.14 9.33
CA GLU A 89 -8.38 -10.48 8.31
C GLU A 89 -8.16 -9.72 7.01
N SER A 90 -7.86 -8.43 7.10
CA SER A 90 -7.60 -7.59 5.92
C SER A 90 -6.32 -8.01 5.21
N SER A 91 -5.25 -8.33 5.94
CA SER A 91 -4.02 -8.89 5.35
C SER A 91 -4.29 -10.17 4.57
N ALA A 92 -5.14 -11.06 5.10
CA ALA A 92 -5.54 -12.28 4.38
C ALA A 92 -6.34 -11.96 3.10
N LYS A 93 -7.29 -11.01 3.17
CA LYS A 93 -8.06 -10.55 2.01
C LYS A 93 -7.17 -9.95 0.93
N PHE A 94 -6.22 -9.07 1.29
CA PHE A 94 -5.29 -8.46 0.34
C PHE A 94 -4.35 -9.47 -0.30
N LYS A 95 -3.85 -10.45 0.47
CA LYS A 95 -3.03 -11.55 -0.08
C LYS A 95 -3.82 -12.36 -1.12
N ARG A 96 -5.07 -12.69 -0.84
CA ARG A 96 -5.97 -13.38 -1.78
C ARG A 96 -6.21 -12.54 -3.03
N ALA A 97 -6.56 -11.27 -2.87
CA ALA A 97 -6.78 -10.35 -3.98
C ALA A 97 -5.56 -10.27 -4.91
N ARG A 98 -4.34 -10.15 -4.35
CA ARG A 98 -3.10 -10.20 -5.15
C ARG A 98 -2.98 -11.51 -5.91
N SER A 99 -3.17 -12.65 -5.26
CA SER A 99 -3.06 -13.95 -5.91
C SER A 99 -4.05 -14.08 -7.07
N TYR A 100 -5.31 -13.66 -6.87
CA TYR A 100 -6.29 -13.65 -7.95
C TYR A 100 -5.88 -12.75 -9.11
N LEU A 101 -5.51 -11.50 -8.85
CA LEU A 101 -5.07 -10.58 -9.91
C LEU A 101 -3.86 -11.13 -10.67
N TRP A 102 -2.91 -11.79 -9.98
CA TRP A 102 -1.78 -12.43 -10.62
C TRP A 102 -2.19 -13.59 -11.52
N PHE A 103 -3.06 -14.49 -11.04
CA PHE A 103 -3.58 -15.59 -11.86
C PHE A 103 -4.33 -15.09 -13.09
N TRP A 104 -5.19 -14.07 -12.92
CA TRP A 104 -5.91 -13.44 -14.02
C TRP A 104 -4.95 -12.88 -15.06
N ARG A 105 -3.90 -12.18 -14.62
CA ARG A 105 -2.88 -11.64 -15.51
C ARG A 105 -2.11 -12.74 -16.25
N LEU A 106 -1.73 -13.80 -15.55
CA LEU A 106 -1.03 -14.93 -16.15
C LEU A 106 -1.89 -15.63 -17.20
N ILE A 107 -3.16 -15.89 -16.90
CA ILE A 107 -4.12 -16.47 -17.84
C ILE A 107 -4.23 -15.57 -19.07
N GLN A 108 -4.37 -14.26 -18.86
CA GLN A 108 -4.46 -13.30 -19.97
C GLN A 108 -3.21 -13.35 -20.86
N GLU A 109 -2.02 -13.35 -20.28
CA GLU A 109 -0.76 -13.37 -21.03
C GLU A 109 -0.55 -14.69 -21.79
N GLN A 110 -0.84 -15.83 -21.17
CA GLN A 110 -0.64 -17.14 -21.79
C GLN A 110 -1.65 -17.42 -22.90
N ILE A 111 -2.93 -17.09 -22.68
CA ILE A 111 -3.99 -17.39 -23.66
C ILE A 111 -4.01 -16.37 -24.80
N PHE A 112 -3.85 -15.08 -24.50
CA PHE A 112 -4.13 -14.01 -25.46
C PHE A 112 -2.92 -13.25 -25.98
N LEU A 113 -1.72 -13.40 -25.40
CA LEU A 113 -0.53 -12.67 -25.88
C LEU A 113 0.58 -13.57 -26.41
N ARG A 114 0.78 -14.76 -25.83
CA ARG A 114 1.84 -15.70 -26.25
C ARG A 114 1.40 -16.78 -27.24
N ASN A 115 0.10 -16.90 -27.50
CA ASN A 115 -0.40 -17.89 -28.43
C ASN A 115 -0.13 -17.44 -29.89
N GLU A 116 0.03 -18.39 -30.80
CA GLU A 116 0.25 -18.09 -32.22
C GLU A 116 -1.00 -17.45 -32.86
N TYR A 117 -2.18 -17.80 -32.34
CA TYR A 117 -3.50 -17.33 -32.78
C TYR A 117 -3.96 -16.03 -32.10
N THR A 118 -3.02 -15.26 -31.54
CA THR A 118 -3.38 -14.01 -30.87
C THR A 118 -3.83 -12.98 -31.89
N PRO A 119 -4.88 -12.18 -31.59
CA PRO A 119 -5.29 -11.10 -32.47
C PRO A 119 -4.11 -10.14 -32.63
N ARG A 120 -3.55 -10.08 -33.84
CA ARG A 120 -2.52 -9.09 -34.15
C ARG A 120 -3.23 -7.76 -34.38
N ASP A 121 -2.74 -6.72 -33.73
CA ASP A 121 -3.19 -5.36 -34.03
C ASP A 121 -2.77 -5.02 -35.47
N HIS A 122 -3.70 -5.19 -36.39
CA HIS A 122 -3.58 -4.73 -37.76
C HIS A 122 -4.09 -3.30 -37.81
N TRP A 123 -3.21 -2.35 -38.10
CA TRP A 123 -3.64 -1.00 -38.41
C TRP A 123 -4.48 -1.03 -39.68
N PRO A 124 -5.61 -0.28 -39.77
CA PRO A 124 -6.46 -0.27 -40.96
C PRO A 124 -5.76 0.28 -42.21
N PHE A 125 -4.63 0.93 -42.02
CA PHE A 125 -3.80 1.56 -43.03
C PHE A 125 -2.37 1.04 -42.89
N GLU A 126 -1.68 0.93 -44.02
CA GLU A 126 -0.25 0.62 -44.06
C GLU A 126 0.52 1.79 -43.43
N TYR A 127 0.84 1.65 -42.15
CA TYR A 127 1.76 2.56 -41.48
C TYR A 127 3.18 2.11 -41.78
N GLU A 128 3.86 2.85 -42.66
CA GLU A 128 5.32 2.78 -42.75
C GLU A 128 5.88 3.22 -41.40
N ALA A 129 6.18 2.25 -40.54
CA ALA A 129 6.93 2.51 -39.33
C ALA A 129 8.27 3.08 -39.77
N LYS A 130 8.42 4.41 -39.66
CA LYS A 130 9.75 5.03 -39.76
C LYS A 130 10.62 4.28 -38.77
N ASN A 131 11.60 3.53 -39.28
CA ASN A 131 12.58 2.86 -38.46
C ASN A 131 13.21 3.93 -37.58
N PHE A 132 12.84 3.97 -36.31
CA PHE A 132 13.47 4.87 -35.37
C PHE A 132 14.95 4.48 -35.33
N ALA A 133 15.82 5.45 -35.58
CA ALA A 133 17.26 5.26 -35.55
C ALA A 133 17.65 4.63 -34.20
N GLY A 134 18.55 3.65 -34.20
CA GLY A 134 18.95 2.98 -32.97
C GLY A 134 19.60 3.97 -32.00
N CYS A 135 19.70 3.62 -30.71
CA CYS A 135 20.34 4.49 -29.71
C CYS A 135 21.79 4.89 -30.08
N LEU A 136 22.43 4.14 -30.97
CA LEU A 136 23.79 4.40 -31.50
C LEU A 136 23.80 5.38 -32.69
N ASP A 137 22.69 5.54 -33.40
CA ASP A 137 22.57 6.40 -34.59
C ASP A 137 22.20 7.85 -34.23
N CYS A 138 21.97 8.12 -32.94
CA CYS A 138 21.55 9.42 -32.42
C CYS A 138 22.58 10.54 -32.68
N VAL A 139 23.87 10.20 -32.77
CA VAL A 139 24.95 11.17 -33.03
C VAL A 139 24.75 11.84 -34.40
N ASN A 140 24.36 11.08 -35.42
CA ASN A 140 24.09 11.59 -36.77
C ASN A 140 22.74 12.28 -36.89
N CYS A 141 21.73 11.88 -36.12
CA CYS A 141 20.39 12.46 -36.15
C CYS A 141 20.33 13.83 -35.45
N CYS A 142 21.11 14.01 -34.38
CA CYS A 142 21.09 15.23 -33.56
C CYS A 142 22.20 16.23 -33.88
N GLY A 143 23.11 15.93 -34.83
CA GLY A 143 24.19 16.84 -35.22
C GLY A 143 25.11 17.22 -34.06
N ILE A 144 25.36 16.28 -33.14
CA ILE A 144 26.30 16.50 -32.04
C ILE A 144 27.67 16.14 -32.59
N ASP A 145 28.34 17.11 -33.20
CA ASP A 145 29.71 16.98 -33.66
C ASP A 145 30.60 16.59 -32.48
N THR A 146 31.13 15.37 -32.48
CA THR A 146 32.20 14.96 -31.57
C THR A 146 33.52 15.55 -32.07
N GLU A 147 33.64 16.87 -32.04
CA GLU A 147 34.91 17.58 -32.14
C GLU A 147 35.10 18.37 -30.85
N THR A 148 35.72 17.74 -29.85
CA THR A 148 37.04 18.14 -29.33
C THR A 148 37.41 17.26 -28.14
N ILE A 149 38.65 16.78 -28.22
CA ILE A 149 39.54 16.16 -27.23
C ILE A 149 39.31 16.65 -25.80
#